data_AF-A0A2R4AJF5-F1
#
_entry.id   AF-A0A2R4AJF5-F1
#
_cell.length_a   1.000
_cell.length_b   1.000
_cell.length_c   1.000
_cell.angle_alpha   90.00
_cell.angle_beta   90.00
_cell.angle_gamma   90.00
#
_symmetry.space_group_name_H-M   'P 1'
#
loop_
_entity.id
_entity.type
_entity.pdbx_description
1 polymer ?
#
loop_
_entity_poly.entity_id
_entity_poly.type
_entity_poly.pdbx_seq_one_letter_code
_entity_poly.pdbx_strand_id
1 'polypeptide(L)'
;MLLVGYPLNCFINLFDDNLHHVFKVLIMELQTRLVFIDTSAFEKKNYQFGQHALGRLQELIEDEKIHLLITDVTRKEIDSHLKHKSEEAASMIKKMQRDAMFLRNTPDLDCHGIFTKIKGDDIYAVISEKFDDFVENGYVETIDVSTVNPQVVFDAYFNNLPPFGKESKKHEFPDAFALEAIKQVSLARGYSAYIVSDDGDMKSLCEKEDNFIHLEMSMT
;
A
#
# COMPACT_ATOMS: atom_id res chain seq x y z
N MET A 1 -8.01 2.10 26.41
CA MET A 1 -7.27 1.12 27.21
C MET A 1 -6.86 0.01 26.24
N LEU A 2 -5.69 0.12 25.63
CA LEU A 2 -5.26 -0.77 24.55
C LEU A 2 -4.26 -1.79 25.11
N LEU A 3 -4.79 -2.95 25.52
CA LEU A 3 -3.98 -4.13 25.82
C LEU A 3 -3.69 -4.83 24.49
N VAL A 4 -2.40 -4.91 24.17
CA VAL A 4 -1.88 -5.71 23.06
C VAL A 4 -2.15 -7.19 23.38
N GLY A 5 -2.58 -7.97 22.38
CA GLY A 5 -2.81 -9.41 22.50
C GLY A 5 -2.95 -10.13 21.15
N TYR A 6 -2.50 -9.52 20.04
CA TYR A 6 -2.61 -10.12 18.72
C TYR A 6 -1.25 -10.63 18.22
N PRO A 7 -1.16 -11.86 17.67
CA PRO A 7 0.11 -12.41 17.20
C PRO A 7 0.66 -11.60 16.02
N LEU A 8 1.86 -11.06 16.17
CA LEU A 8 2.62 -10.34 15.14
C LEU A 8 2.77 -11.18 13.86
N ASN A 9 2.91 -12.50 13.98
CA ASN A 9 3.01 -13.40 12.84
C ASN A 9 1.76 -13.38 11.95
N CYS A 10 0.56 -13.19 12.51
CA CYS A 10 -0.65 -13.09 11.69
C CYS A 10 -0.64 -11.83 10.82
N PHE A 11 -0.03 -10.75 11.30
CA PHE A 11 0.14 -9.51 10.54
C PHE A 11 1.25 -9.63 9.50
N ILE A 12 2.41 -10.19 9.84
CA ILE A 12 3.51 -10.43 8.90
C ILE A 12 3.06 -11.35 7.76
N ASN A 13 2.27 -12.40 8.04
CA ASN A 13 1.74 -13.33 7.04
C ASN A 13 0.75 -12.69 6.02
N LEU A 14 0.30 -11.44 6.22
CA LEU A 14 -0.43 -10.72 5.17
C LEU A 14 0.48 -10.35 4.00
N PHE A 15 1.76 -10.15 4.30
CA PHE A 15 2.78 -9.71 3.36
C PHE A 15 3.77 -10.84 3.02
N ASP A 16 3.62 -12.03 3.59
CA ASP A 16 4.43 -13.23 3.36
C ASP A 16 3.56 -14.44 3.01
N ASP A 17 3.63 -14.92 1.77
CA ASP A 17 2.86 -16.08 1.27
C ASP A 17 3.57 -17.44 1.50
N ASN A 18 4.76 -17.48 2.11
CA ASN A 18 5.58 -18.70 2.23
C ASN A 18 6.04 -19.01 3.67
N LEU A 19 5.16 -19.62 4.47
CA LEU A 19 5.58 -20.22 5.75
C LEU A 19 5.11 -21.67 5.92
N HIS A 20 5.54 -22.56 5.01
CA HIS A 20 5.42 -24.00 5.19
C HIS A 20 6.72 -24.73 5.54
N HIS A 21 7.88 -24.07 5.54
CA HIS A 21 9.11 -24.67 6.04
C HIS A 21 9.99 -23.64 6.76
N VAL A 22 10.26 -23.96 8.03
CA VAL A 22 11.18 -23.29 8.96
C VAL A 22 10.64 -22.01 9.62
N PHE A 23 10.01 -22.11 10.79
CA PHE A 23 10.56 -21.56 12.04
C PHE A 23 9.67 -21.83 13.26
N LYS A 24 10.35 -21.98 14.39
CA LYS A 24 9.89 -22.26 15.74
C LYS A 24 8.93 -21.17 16.24
N VAL A 25 7.76 -21.59 16.72
CA VAL A 25 6.73 -20.75 17.36
C VAL A 25 7.36 -19.92 18.49
N LEU A 26 7.52 -18.62 18.25
CA LEU A 26 7.52 -17.60 19.29
C LEU A 26 6.27 -16.75 19.02
N ILE A 27 5.28 -16.79 19.90
CA ILE A 27 4.14 -15.86 19.84
C ILE A 27 4.71 -14.49 20.21
N MET A 28 5.13 -13.72 19.22
CA MET A 28 5.42 -12.30 19.40
C MET A 28 4.10 -11.55 19.29
N GLU A 29 3.81 -10.68 20.24
CA GLU A 29 2.66 -9.78 20.15
C GLU A 29 3.07 -8.51 19.37
N LEU A 30 2.11 -7.88 18.68
CA LEU A 30 2.31 -6.59 18.01
C LEU A 30 2.83 -5.52 19.00
N GLN A 31 3.96 -4.85 18.73
CA GLN A 31 4.47 -3.81 19.64
C GLN A 31 3.58 -2.56 19.66
N THR A 32 2.87 -2.31 18.56
CA THR A 32 1.94 -1.21 18.36
C THR A 32 0.83 -1.64 17.41
N ARG A 33 -0.27 -0.89 17.39
CA ARG A 33 -1.35 -1.08 16.41
C ARG A 33 -1.28 -0.07 15.28
N LEU A 34 -0.50 1.00 15.41
CA LEU A 34 -0.35 2.01 14.36
C LEU A 34 0.46 1.40 13.21
N VAL A 35 -0.13 1.40 12.03
CA VAL A 35 0.49 0.86 10.82
C VAL A 35 0.36 1.90 9.71
N PHE A 36 1.45 2.19 9.03
CA PHE A 36 1.47 2.90 7.76
C PHE A 36 1.98 1.94 6.68
N ILE A 37 1.30 1.94 5.54
CA ILE A 37 1.61 1.07 4.41
C ILE A 37 2.00 1.95 3.23
N ASP A 38 3.18 1.69 2.69
CA ASP A 38 3.72 2.37 1.52
C ASP A 38 2.89 2.06 0.25
N THR A 39 2.85 2.98 -0.72
CA THR A 39 2.08 2.81 -1.96
C THR A 39 2.52 1.58 -2.75
N SER A 40 3.83 1.30 -2.73
CA SER A 40 4.44 0.14 -3.38
C SER A 40 3.90 -1.20 -2.86
N ALA A 41 3.46 -1.26 -1.60
CA ALA A 41 2.87 -2.45 -1.01
C ALA A 41 1.51 -2.81 -1.61
N PHE A 42 0.66 -1.80 -1.83
CA PHE A 42 -0.62 -1.99 -2.50
C PHE A 42 -0.44 -2.42 -3.96
N GLU A 43 0.58 -1.86 -4.62
CA GLU A 43 0.93 -2.24 -5.98
C GLU A 43 1.34 -3.72 -6.10
N LYS A 44 2.20 -4.21 -5.18
CA LYS A 44 2.63 -5.62 -5.17
C LYS A 44 1.48 -6.58 -4.96
N LYS A 45 0.45 -6.18 -4.21
CA LYS A 45 -0.79 -6.96 -4.04
C LYS A 45 -1.82 -6.68 -5.14
N ASN A 46 -1.41 -6.08 -6.26
CA ASN A 46 -2.22 -5.79 -7.44
C ASN A 46 -3.52 -5.03 -7.14
N TYR A 47 -3.54 -4.20 -6.08
CA TYR A 47 -4.73 -3.46 -5.64
C TYR A 47 -5.98 -4.33 -5.47
N GLN A 48 -5.80 -5.59 -5.03
CA GLN A 48 -6.88 -6.54 -4.81
C GLN A 48 -7.67 -6.21 -3.52
N PHE A 49 -8.16 -4.98 -3.38
CA PHE A 49 -8.94 -4.51 -2.23
C PHE A 49 -10.15 -5.42 -1.98
N GLY A 50 -10.39 -5.77 -0.71
CA GLY A 50 -11.41 -6.74 -0.30
C GLY A 50 -11.12 -8.20 -0.66
N GLN A 51 -9.92 -8.52 -1.17
CA GLN A 51 -9.54 -9.88 -1.56
C GLN A 51 -8.14 -10.24 -1.05
N HIS A 52 -7.89 -11.54 -0.92
CA HIS A 52 -6.57 -12.09 -0.56
C HIS A 52 -5.94 -11.37 0.65
N ALA A 53 -4.72 -10.84 0.49
CA ALA A 53 -3.99 -10.13 1.53
C ALA A 53 -4.69 -8.84 1.98
N LEU A 54 -5.20 -8.03 1.04
CA LEU A 54 -5.85 -6.76 1.38
C LEU A 54 -7.23 -6.96 2.03
N GLY A 55 -7.93 -8.05 1.69
CA GLY A 55 -9.15 -8.46 2.40
C GLY A 55 -8.87 -8.85 3.86
N ARG A 56 -7.83 -9.65 4.10
CA ARG A 56 -7.41 -9.98 5.48
C ARG A 56 -6.92 -8.76 6.26
N LEU A 57 -6.24 -7.83 5.60
CA LEU A 57 -5.87 -6.54 6.20
C LEU A 57 -7.11 -5.75 6.62
N GLN A 58 -8.11 -5.69 5.75
CA GLN A 58 -9.39 -5.05 6.05
C GLN A 58 -10.09 -5.69 7.25
N GLU A 59 -10.16 -7.02 7.33
CA GLU A 59 -10.71 -7.73 8.50
C GLU A 59 -9.99 -7.33 9.80
N LEU A 60 -8.66 -7.21 9.79
CA LEU A 60 -7.89 -6.81 10.98
C LEU A 60 -8.08 -5.34 11.37
N ILE A 61 -8.37 -4.48 10.40
CA ILE A 61 -8.70 -3.07 10.63
C ILE A 61 -10.09 -2.96 11.26
N GLU A 62 -11.08 -3.65 10.70
CA GLU A 62 -12.47 -3.67 11.17
C GLU A 62 -12.61 -4.33 12.55
N ASP A 63 -11.82 -5.39 12.81
CA ASP A 63 -11.71 -6.03 14.13
C ASP A 63 -10.97 -5.16 15.16
N GLU A 64 -10.55 -3.95 14.79
CA GLU A 64 -9.73 -3.07 15.63
C GLU A 64 -8.50 -3.81 16.19
N LYS A 65 -7.81 -4.59 15.36
CA LYS A 65 -6.50 -5.18 15.72
C LYS A 65 -5.36 -4.32 15.19
N ILE A 66 -5.60 -3.63 14.08
CA ILE A 66 -4.70 -2.68 13.45
C ILE A 66 -5.39 -1.34 13.34
N HIS A 67 -4.63 -0.27 13.47
CA HIS A 67 -5.06 1.08 13.20
C HIS A 67 -4.25 1.61 12.01
N LEU A 68 -4.84 1.53 10.82
CA LEU A 68 -4.18 1.92 9.58
C LEU A 68 -4.18 3.44 9.46
N LEU A 69 -2.99 4.01 9.30
CA LEU A 69 -2.75 5.40 8.97
C LEU A 69 -2.49 5.49 7.46
N ILE A 70 -3.20 6.37 6.77
CA ILE A 70 -2.95 6.71 5.37
C ILE A 70 -2.87 8.23 5.26
N THR A 71 -1.99 8.76 4.41
CA THR A 71 -1.95 10.22 4.19
C THR A 71 -2.79 10.62 3.00
N ASP A 72 -3.26 11.87 2.95
CA ASP A 72 -4.00 12.39 1.80
C ASP A 72 -3.16 12.37 0.51
N VAL A 73 -1.82 12.51 0.63
CA VAL A 73 -0.86 12.33 -0.46
C VAL A 73 -0.81 10.88 -0.93
N THR A 74 -0.64 9.93 0.00
CA THR A 74 -0.65 8.48 -0.30
C THR A 74 -1.95 8.06 -1.01
N ARG A 75 -3.11 8.60 -0.56
CA ARG A 75 -4.40 8.35 -1.23
C ARG A 75 -4.40 8.80 -2.68
N LYS A 76 -3.94 10.03 -2.95
CA LYS A 76 -3.88 10.61 -4.31
C LYS A 76 -2.92 9.84 -5.21
N GLU A 77 -1.82 9.34 -4.65
CA GLU A 77 -0.85 8.54 -5.40
C GLU A 77 -1.43 7.18 -5.80
N ILE A 78 -2.06 6.47 -4.86
CA ILE A 78 -2.76 5.21 -5.15
C ILE A 78 -3.82 5.44 -6.23
N ASP A 79 -4.67 6.47 -6.08
CA ASP A 79 -5.71 6.79 -7.06
C ASP A 79 -5.13 7.03 -8.47
N SER A 80 -4.04 7.80 -8.56
CA SER A 80 -3.30 8.04 -9.81
C SER A 80 -2.78 6.72 -10.43
N HIS A 81 -2.21 5.83 -9.62
CA HIS A 81 -1.75 4.52 -10.07
C HIS A 81 -2.91 3.62 -10.55
N LEU A 82 -4.05 3.63 -9.85
CA LEU A 82 -5.25 2.90 -10.26
C LEU A 82 -5.73 3.34 -11.63
N LYS A 83 -5.79 4.66 -11.86
CA LYS A 83 -6.18 5.22 -13.16
C LYS A 83 -5.21 4.81 -14.26
N HIS A 84 -3.91 4.97 -14.04
CA HIS A 84 -2.88 4.61 -15.02
C HIS A 84 -2.94 3.12 -15.39
N LYS A 85 -2.98 2.23 -14.40
CA LYS A 85 -3.06 0.78 -14.64
C LYS A 85 -4.35 0.35 -15.32
N SER A 86 -5.45 1.05 -15.05
CA SER A 86 -6.73 0.81 -15.74
C SER A 86 -6.65 1.15 -17.22
N GLU A 87 -6.01 2.27 -17.57
CA GLU A 87 -5.76 2.67 -18.96
C GLU A 87 -4.82 1.68 -19.68
N GLU A 88 -3.74 1.26 -19.02
CA GLU A 88 -2.80 0.25 -19.53
C GLU A 88 -3.48 -1.10 -19.78
N ALA A 89 -4.27 -1.59 -18.83
CA ALA A 89 -5.01 -2.84 -18.96
C ALA A 89 -5.99 -2.79 -20.14
N ALA A 90 -6.76 -1.71 -20.28
CA ALA A 90 -7.65 -1.50 -21.42
C ALA A 90 -6.89 -1.44 -22.75
N SER A 91 -5.69 -0.83 -22.78
CA SER A 91 -4.83 -0.79 -23.96
C SER A 91 -4.31 -2.19 -24.35
N MET A 92 -3.91 -3.00 -23.37
CA MET A 92 -3.50 -4.38 -23.58
C MET A 92 -4.63 -5.25 -24.13
N ILE A 93 -5.85 -5.13 -23.58
CA ILE A 93 -7.05 -5.82 -24.09
C ILE A 93 -7.29 -5.43 -25.55
N LYS A 94 -7.24 -4.14 -25.89
CA LYS A 94 -7.40 -3.67 -27.28
C LYS A 94 -6.33 -4.20 -28.22
N LYS A 95 -5.10 -4.37 -27.75
CA LYS A 95 -4.01 -4.96 -28.54
C LYS A 95 -4.26 -6.45 -28.78
N MET A 96 -4.58 -7.20 -27.72
CA MET A 96 -4.93 -8.62 -27.80
C MET A 96 -6.10 -8.85 -28.77
N GLN A 97 -7.16 -8.04 -28.70
CA GLN A 97 -8.31 -8.10 -29.61
C GLN A 97 -7.92 -7.92 -31.08
N ARG A 98 -6.91 -7.10 -31.37
CA ARG A 98 -6.39 -6.85 -32.71
C ARG A 98 -5.59 -8.05 -33.23
N ASP A 99 -4.76 -8.62 -32.39
CA ASP A 99 -3.90 -9.75 -32.76
C ASP A 99 -4.72 -11.05 -32.89
N ALA A 100 -5.80 -11.18 -32.11
CA ALA A 100 -6.70 -12.32 -32.11
C ALA A 100 -7.82 -12.25 -33.17
N MET A 101 -7.76 -11.33 -34.15
CA MET A 101 -8.83 -11.14 -35.15
C MET A 101 -9.16 -12.42 -35.94
N PHE A 102 -8.20 -13.34 -36.12
CA PHE A 102 -8.42 -14.62 -36.78
C PHE A 102 -9.46 -15.50 -36.06
N LEU A 103 -9.60 -15.38 -34.73
CA LEU A 103 -10.60 -16.12 -33.95
C LEU A 103 -12.05 -15.75 -34.30
N ARG A 104 -12.27 -14.64 -35.00
CA ARG A 104 -13.60 -14.30 -35.54
C ARG A 104 -14.10 -15.30 -36.58
N ASN A 105 -13.20 -16.10 -37.16
CA ASN A 105 -13.54 -17.13 -38.14
C ASN A 105 -13.99 -18.45 -37.49
N THR A 106 -13.97 -18.54 -36.16
CA THR A 106 -14.35 -19.75 -35.41
C THR A 106 -15.50 -19.41 -34.44
N PRO A 107 -16.71 -19.08 -34.95
CA PRO A 107 -17.83 -18.66 -34.11
C PRO A 107 -18.39 -19.77 -33.22
N ASP A 108 -18.11 -21.04 -33.56
CA ASP A 108 -18.53 -22.21 -32.78
C ASP A 108 -17.63 -22.46 -31.55
N LEU A 109 -16.53 -21.72 -31.41
CA LEU A 109 -15.68 -21.73 -30.22
C LEU A 109 -16.12 -20.60 -29.28
N ASP A 110 -16.14 -20.88 -27.97
CA ASP A 110 -16.54 -19.92 -26.93
C ASP A 110 -15.45 -18.85 -26.70
N CYS A 111 -15.28 -17.98 -27.69
CA CYS A 111 -14.29 -16.91 -27.72
C CYS A 111 -14.95 -15.52 -27.59
N HIS A 112 -16.26 -15.44 -27.32
CA HIS A 112 -17.03 -14.20 -27.40
C HIS A 112 -16.58 -13.13 -26.40
N GLY A 113 -16.17 -13.56 -25.19
CA GLY A 113 -15.71 -12.65 -24.14
C GLY A 113 -14.50 -11.80 -24.54
N ILE A 114 -13.62 -12.34 -25.39
CA ILE A 114 -12.36 -11.69 -25.82
C ILE A 114 -12.62 -10.36 -26.53
N PHE A 115 -13.71 -10.27 -27.31
CA PHE A 115 -14.00 -9.09 -28.14
C PHE A 115 -14.91 -8.06 -27.45
N THR A 116 -15.19 -8.24 -26.16
CA THR A 116 -15.94 -7.26 -25.36
C THR A 116 -15.12 -5.98 -25.22
N LYS A 117 -15.70 -4.83 -25.57
CA LYS A 117 -15.03 -3.54 -25.39
C LYS A 117 -15.03 -3.18 -23.91
N ILE A 118 -13.85 -3.10 -23.32
CA ILE A 118 -13.64 -2.63 -21.96
C ILE A 118 -12.85 -1.31 -22.05
N LYS A 119 -13.31 -0.25 -21.38
CA LYS A 119 -12.59 1.03 -21.30
C LYS A 119 -11.81 1.11 -19.99
N GLY A 120 -10.77 1.94 -19.98
CA GLY A 120 -10.00 2.23 -18.77
C GLY A 120 -10.89 2.80 -17.68
N ASP A 121 -11.78 3.75 -18.02
CA ASP A 121 -12.73 4.35 -17.07
C ASP A 121 -13.64 3.31 -16.41
N ASP A 122 -14.07 2.26 -17.14
CA ASP A 122 -14.93 1.20 -16.60
C ASP A 122 -14.16 0.34 -15.58
N ILE A 123 -12.88 0.06 -15.86
CA ILE A 123 -11.98 -0.68 -14.94
C ILE A 123 -11.69 0.18 -13.71
N TYR A 124 -11.35 1.45 -13.93
CA TYR A 124 -11.01 2.40 -12.87
C TYR A 124 -12.18 2.57 -11.90
N ALA A 125 -13.40 2.79 -12.40
CA ALA A 125 -14.58 2.96 -11.55
C ALA A 125 -14.81 1.78 -10.58
N VAL A 126 -14.59 0.54 -11.05
CA VAL A 126 -14.76 -0.66 -10.20
C VAL A 126 -13.65 -0.78 -9.15
N ILE A 127 -12.40 -0.45 -9.50
CA ILE A 127 -11.29 -0.59 -8.56
C ILE A 127 -11.23 0.59 -7.58
N SER A 128 -11.55 1.80 -8.04
CA SER A 128 -11.61 2.99 -7.19
C SER A 128 -12.72 2.88 -6.14
N GLU A 129 -13.89 2.34 -6.50
CA GLU A 129 -14.97 2.07 -5.54
C GLU A 129 -14.50 1.13 -4.42
N LYS A 130 -13.78 0.05 -4.76
CA LYS A 130 -13.22 -0.85 -3.75
C LYS A 130 -12.13 -0.21 -2.89
N PHE A 131 -11.37 0.73 -3.46
CA PHE A 131 -10.38 1.48 -2.71
C PHE A 131 -11.04 2.45 -1.74
N ASP A 132 -12.07 3.16 -2.19
CA ASP A 132 -12.88 4.06 -1.36
C ASP A 132 -13.54 3.29 -0.22
N ASP A 133 -14.16 2.13 -0.50
CA ASP A 133 -14.72 1.24 0.52
C ASP A 133 -13.65 0.80 1.56
N PHE A 134 -12.42 0.57 1.12
CA PHE A 134 -11.31 0.18 1.99
C PHE A 134 -10.85 1.33 2.91
N VAL A 135 -10.79 2.57 2.42
CA VAL A 135 -10.27 3.72 3.19
C VAL A 135 -11.34 4.54 3.91
N GLU A 136 -12.61 4.45 3.49
CA GLU A 136 -13.73 5.22 4.05
C GLU A 136 -14.62 4.37 4.99
N ASN A 137 -14.11 3.22 5.45
CA ASN A 137 -14.79 2.31 6.38
C ASN A 137 -14.93 2.82 7.83
N GLY A 138 -14.38 4.00 8.14
CA GLY A 138 -14.42 4.61 9.48
C GLY A 138 -13.38 4.09 10.47
N TYR A 139 -12.60 3.08 10.09
CA TYR A 139 -11.51 2.51 10.90
C TYR A 139 -10.12 2.95 10.42
N VAL A 140 -9.99 3.27 9.12
CA VAL A 140 -8.76 3.85 8.55
C VAL A 140 -8.71 5.34 8.85
N GLU A 141 -7.57 5.81 9.36
CA GLU A 141 -7.36 7.22 9.67
C GLU A 141 -6.58 7.92 8.55
N THR A 142 -7.22 8.91 7.92
CA THR A 142 -6.55 9.78 6.96
C THR A 142 -5.83 10.92 7.68
N ILE A 143 -4.51 11.01 7.51
CA ILE A 143 -3.64 12.06 8.03
C ILE A 143 -3.44 13.13 6.97
N ASP A 144 -3.71 14.39 7.33
CA ASP A 144 -3.50 15.54 6.46
C ASP A 144 -2.02 15.96 6.51
N VAL A 145 -1.32 15.90 5.37
CA VAL A 145 0.08 16.34 5.32
C VAL A 145 0.24 17.86 5.49
N SER A 146 -0.83 18.64 5.43
CA SER A 146 -0.78 20.09 5.61
C SER A 146 -0.27 20.52 6.99
N THR A 147 -0.30 19.60 7.97
CA THR A 147 0.26 19.83 9.32
C THR A 147 1.78 19.75 9.35
N VAL A 148 2.42 19.21 8.31
CA VAL A 148 3.87 19.06 8.23
C VAL A 148 4.52 20.40 7.94
N ASN A 149 5.55 20.75 8.72
CA ASN A 149 6.36 21.92 8.43
C ASN A 149 7.25 21.64 7.19
N PRO A 150 7.05 22.34 6.06
CA PRO A 150 7.82 22.09 4.84
C PRO A 150 9.32 22.27 5.03
N GLN A 151 9.75 23.11 5.99
CA GLN A 151 11.16 23.35 6.27
C GLN A 151 11.88 22.06 6.68
N VAL A 152 11.22 21.18 7.45
CA VAL A 152 11.80 19.89 7.87
C VAL A 152 12.08 18.99 6.67
N VAL A 153 11.13 18.94 5.73
CA VAL A 153 11.26 18.15 4.49
C VAL A 153 12.34 18.72 3.59
N PHE A 154 12.40 20.05 3.43
CA PHE A 154 13.45 20.70 2.65
C PHE A 154 14.83 20.53 3.26
N ASP A 155 14.96 20.61 4.58
CA ASP A 155 16.22 20.38 5.28
C ASP A 155 16.68 18.93 5.08
N ALA A 156 15.78 17.94 5.16
CA ALA A 156 16.10 16.55 4.85
C ALA A 156 16.58 16.39 3.40
N TYR A 157 15.90 17.04 2.44
CA TYR A 157 16.28 17.05 1.03
C TYR A 157 17.68 17.63 0.79
N PHE A 158 17.97 18.83 1.32
CA PHE A 158 19.27 19.48 1.11
C PHE A 158 20.43 18.76 1.81
N ASN A 159 20.15 18.07 2.90
CA ASN A 159 21.14 17.29 3.65
C ASN A 159 21.25 15.82 3.18
N ASN A 160 20.50 15.41 2.16
CA ASN A 160 20.47 14.03 1.65
C ASN A 160 20.12 13.00 2.74
N LEU A 161 19.21 13.38 3.64
CA LEU A 161 18.67 12.48 4.64
C LEU A 161 17.55 11.63 4.02
N PRO A 162 17.35 10.37 4.47
CA PRO A 162 16.22 9.56 4.03
C PRO A 162 14.89 10.30 4.16
N PRO A 163 13.95 10.18 3.19
CA PRO A 163 14.01 9.28 2.03
C PRO A 163 14.85 9.78 0.83
N PHE A 164 15.55 10.91 0.91
CA PHE A 164 16.28 11.53 -0.22
C PHE A 164 17.68 10.92 -0.52
N GLY A 165 17.82 9.59 -0.46
CA GLY A 165 19.10 8.88 -0.57
C GLY A 165 19.67 8.71 -1.99
N LYS A 166 18.82 8.56 -3.02
CA LYS A 166 19.21 8.15 -4.38
C LYS A 166 19.28 9.32 -5.39
N GLU A 167 19.68 9.06 -6.65
CA GLU A 167 19.81 10.07 -7.72
C GLU A 167 18.47 10.75 -8.11
N SER A 168 17.32 10.16 -7.74
CA SER A 168 15.96 10.58 -8.11
C SER A 168 15.19 11.33 -7.00
N LYS A 169 15.87 12.11 -6.16
CA LYS A 169 15.34 12.78 -4.93
C LYS A 169 14.07 13.61 -5.10
N LYS A 170 13.71 14.03 -6.31
CA LYS A 170 12.53 14.86 -6.56
C LYS A 170 11.22 14.07 -6.46
N HIS A 171 11.27 12.76 -6.66
CA HIS A 171 10.09 11.90 -6.57
C HIS A 171 9.77 11.48 -5.13
N GLU A 172 10.71 11.72 -4.20
CA GLU A 172 10.62 11.33 -2.78
C GLU A 172 9.90 12.37 -1.90
N PHE A 173 9.51 13.53 -2.45
CA PHE A 173 8.82 14.57 -1.66
C PHE A 173 7.47 14.08 -1.11
N PRO A 174 6.57 13.47 -1.90
CA PRO A 174 5.34 12.86 -1.40
C PRO A 174 5.59 11.95 -0.18
N ASP A 175 6.57 11.06 -0.30
CA ASP A 175 6.95 10.12 0.76
C ASP A 175 7.52 10.80 1.99
N ALA A 176 8.40 11.80 1.80
CA ALA A 176 8.94 12.57 2.91
C ALA A 176 7.85 13.32 3.69
N PHE A 177 6.87 13.91 3.00
CA PHE A 177 5.71 14.52 3.64
C PHE A 177 4.83 13.49 4.35
N ALA A 178 4.59 12.34 3.72
CA ALA A 178 3.80 11.28 4.32
C ALA A 178 4.44 10.76 5.62
N LEU A 179 5.71 10.39 5.57
CA LEU A 179 6.45 9.87 6.72
C LEU A 179 6.57 10.87 7.86
N GLU A 180 6.82 12.14 7.56
CA GLU A 180 6.88 13.18 8.60
C GLU A 180 5.50 13.38 9.26
N ALA A 181 4.40 13.30 8.50
CA ALA A 181 3.05 13.35 9.06
C ALA A 181 2.79 12.14 9.99
N ILE A 182 3.15 10.93 9.57
CA ILE A 182 3.04 9.72 10.38
C ILE A 182 3.91 9.81 11.65
N LYS A 183 5.12 10.37 11.54
CA LYS A 183 6.03 10.60 12.67
C LYS A 183 5.40 11.52 13.71
N GLN A 184 4.79 12.62 13.29
CA GLN A 184 4.09 13.54 14.18
C GLN A 184 2.94 12.85 14.94
N VAL A 185 2.16 12.01 14.25
CA VAL A 185 1.08 11.22 14.87
C VAL A 185 1.62 10.24 15.90
N SER A 186 2.68 9.52 15.56
CA SER A 186 3.37 8.58 16.46
C SER A 186 3.88 9.29 17.73
N LEU A 187 4.59 10.41 17.57
CA LEU A 187 5.12 11.21 18.67
C LEU A 187 4.00 11.79 19.56
N ALA A 188 2.95 12.33 18.95
CA ALA A 188 1.83 12.91 19.69
C ALA A 188 1.06 11.88 20.53
N ARG A 189 0.98 10.63 20.06
CA ARG A 189 0.28 9.53 20.75
C ARG A 189 1.19 8.75 21.71
N GLY A 190 2.51 8.91 21.61
CA GLY A 190 3.47 8.16 22.40
C GLY A 190 3.53 6.67 22.05
N TYR A 191 3.16 6.31 20.81
CA TYR A 191 3.22 4.94 20.30
C TYR A 191 4.09 4.88 19.06
N SER A 192 4.93 3.85 18.95
CA SER A 192 5.64 3.58 17.70
C SER A 192 4.65 3.29 16.56
N ALA A 193 5.09 3.41 15.31
CA ALA A 193 4.33 3.04 14.13
C ALA A 193 5.09 2.00 13.30
N TYR A 194 4.38 0.99 12.83
CA TYR A 194 4.90 0.07 11.83
C TYR A 194 4.90 0.74 10.46
N ILE A 195 6.05 0.72 9.78
CA ILE A 195 6.20 1.18 8.40
C ILE A 195 6.38 -0.04 7.52
N VAL A 196 5.36 -0.38 6.73
CA VAL A 196 5.37 -1.51 5.80
C VAL A 196 5.84 -1.00 4.43
N SER A 197 7.07 -1.32 4.06
CA SER A 197 7.67 -0.96 2.77
C SER A 197 8.80 -1.93 2.42
N ASP A 198 9.14 -2.01 1.14
CA ASP A 198 10.34 -2.68 0.65
C ASP A 198 11.41 -1.69 0.16
N ASP A 199 11.20 -0.38 0.33
CA ASP A 199 12.22 0.61 -0.03
C ASP A 199 13.35 0.64 1.01
N GLY A 200 14.57 0.46 0.54
CA GLY A 200 15.77 0.61 1.36
C GLY A 200 15.93 2.00 1.99
N ASP A 201 15.39 3.05 1.38
CA ASP A 201 15.40 4.40 1.94
C ASP A 201 14.43 4.52 3.12
N MET A 202 13.25 3.88 3.04
CA MET A 202 12.28 3.78 4.13
C MET A 202 12.83 2.97 5.31
N LYS A 203 13.50 1.86 5.01
CA LYS A 203 14.23 1.07 6.01
C LYS A 203 15.30 1.89 6.72
N SER A 204 16.11 2.62 5.95
CA SER A 204 17.17 3.49 6.48
C SER A 204 16.62 4.64 7.33
N LEU A 205 15.41 5.13 7.05
CA LEU A 205 14.72 6.09 7.89
C LEU A 205 14.29 5.46 9.22
N CYS A 206 13.66 4.28 9.17
CA CYS A 206 13.21 3.58 10.37
C CYS A 206 14.37 3.22 11.32
N GLU A 207 15.56 2.91 10.78
CA GLU A 207 16.76 2.67 11.60
C GLU A 207 17.27 3.91 12.37
N LYS A 208 16.88 5.11 11.93
CA LYS A 208 17.27 6.38 12.56
C LYS A 208 16.18 6.95 13.47
N GLU A 209 14.98 6.42 13.40
CA GLU A 209 13.80 6.91 14.11
C GLU A 209 13.33 5.86 15.11
N ASP A 210 13.58 6.08 16.41
CA ASP A 210 13.23 5.15 17.49
C ASP A 210 11.72 4.81 17.54
N ASN A 211 10.89 5.67 16.95
CA ASN A 211 9.45 5.53 16.91
C ASN A 211 8.93 4.72 15.71
N PHE A 212 9.79 4.35 14.77
CA PHE A 212 9.38 3.57 13.62
C PHE A 212 9.89 2.13 13.71
N ILE A 213 9.03 1.20 13.32
CA ILE A 213 9.36 -0.21 13.24
C ILE A 213 9.17 -0.64 11.79
N HIS A 214 10.27 -0.91 11.10
CA HIS A 214 10.22 -1.36 9.72
C HIS A 214 9.69 -2.79 9.61
N LEU A 215 8.81 -3.03 8.63
CA LEU A 215 8.37 -4.37 8.24
C LEU A 215 8.58 -4.53 6.72
N GLU A 216 9.45 -5.48 6.37
CA GLU A 216 9.63 -5.91 4.98
C GLU A 216 8.42 -6.75 4.54
N MET A 217 8.03 -6.60 3.29
CA MET A 217 7.10 -7.50 2.63
C MET A 217 7.93 -8.62 2.00
N SER A 218 7.74 -9.85 2.47
CA SER A 218 8.48 -10.99 1.93
C SER A 218 8.19 -11.16 0.44
N MET A 219 9.23 -11.00 -0.39
CA MET A 219 9.16 -11.24 -1.82
C MET A 219 8.75 -12.69 -2.09
N THR A 220 7.69 -12.88 -2.88
CA THR A 220 7.52 -14.06 -3.72
C THR A 220 7.14 -13.64 -5.13
#